data_AF-A0A151U803-F1
#
_entry.id   AF-A0A151U803-F1
#
_cell.length_a   1.000
_cell.length_b   1.000
_cell.length_c   1.000
_cell.angle_alpha   90.00
_cell.angle_beta   90.00
_cell.angle_gamma   90.00
#
_symmetry.space_group_name_H-M   'P 1'
#
loop_
_entity.id
_entity.type
_entity.pdbx_description
1 polymer ?
#
loop_
_entity_poly.entity_id
_entity_poly.type
_entity_poly.pdbx_seq_one_letter_code
_entity_poly.pdbx_strand_id
1 'polypeptide(L)' 'LLSKNKMGFLNGSIPKPAFIDPFYPHWECCNTLLMSWLLNSLSPSIALSVIFFETAIDILTNLRERFSQGDLLRVQCMND' A
#
# COMPACT_ATOMS: atom_id res chain seq x y z
N LEU A 1 10.63 -18.88 1.31
CA LEU A 1 10.54 -18.21 2.63
C LEU A 1 10.31 -16.68 2.56
N LEU A 2 10.62 -15.99 1.45
CA LEU A 2 10.48 -14.52 1.30
C LEU A 2 9.04 -14.00 1.05
N SER A 3 8.13 -14.85 0.56
CA SER A 3 6.80 -14.40 0.09
C SER A 3 5.80 -14.08 1.21
N LYS A 4 5.97 -14.65 2.42
CA LYS A 4 5.06 -14.41 3.54
C LYS A 4 5.31 -13.07 4.23
N ASN A 5 6.57 -12.66 4.37
CA ASN A 5 6.92 -11.41 5.04
C ASN A 5 6.52 -10.18 4.20
N LYS A 6 6.71 -10.21 2.88
CA LYS A 6 6.31 -9.11 1.98
C LYS A 6 4.80 -8.84 2.03
N MET A 7 3.99 -9.90 2.13
CA MET A 7 2.53 -9.78 2.24
C MET A 7 2.11 -9.29 3.63
N GLY A 8 2.84 -9.66 4.68
CA GLY A 8 2.66 -9.17 6.05
C GLY A 8 2.80 -7.65 6.20
N PHE A 9 3.70 -7.03 5.43
CA PHE A 9 3.80 -5.56 5.37
C PHE A 9 2.61 -4.93 4.64
N LEU A 10 2.15 -5.55 3.56
CA LEU A 10 1.08 -5.01 2.70
C LEU A 10 -0.34 -5.26 3.26
N ASN A 11 -0.52 -6.23 4.16
CA ASN A 11 -1.79 -6.52 4.80
C ASN A 11 -1.88 -5.98 6.23
N GLY A 12 -0.82 -5.33 6.75
CA GLY A 12 -0.79 -4.75 8.09
C GLY A 12 -0.58 -5.74 9.22
N SER A 13 -0.30 -7.02 8.90
CA SER A 13 0.05 -8.02 9.92
C SER A 13 1.41 -7.73 10.58
N ILE A 14 2.27 -6.95 9.92
CA ILE A 14 3.53 -6.44 10.49
C ILE A 14 3.34 -4.94 10.78
N PRO A 15 2.95 -4.57 12.02
CA PRO A 15 2.77 -3.17 12.38
C PRO A 15 4.11 -2.42 12.39
N LYS A 16 4.04 -1.09 12.28
CA LYS A 16 5.21 -0.23 12.46
C LYS A 16 5.76 -0.44 13.88
N PRO A 17 7.00 -0.94 14.03
CA PRO A 17 7.61 -1.11 15.34
C PRO A 17 7.93 0.26 15.95
N ALA A 18 8.15 0.29 17.26
CA ALA A 18 8.59 1.51 17.94
C ALA A 18 9.98 1.91 17.44
N PHE A 19 10.31 3.22 17.47
CA PHE A 19 11.62 3.71 17.02
C PHE A 19 12.80 3.12 17.83
N ILE A 20 12.54 2.72 19.08
CA ILE A 20 13.52 2.07 19.95
C ILE A 20 13.74 0.59 19.63
N ASP A 21 12.93 0.01 18.75
CA ASP A 21 12.99 -1.40 18.40
C ASP A 21 14.18 -1.66 17.45
N PRO A 22 15.06 -2.64 17.74
CA PRO A 22 16.16 -3.03 16.86
C PRO A 22 15.73 -3.42 15.42
N PHE A 23 14.47 -3.81 15.23
CA PHE A 23 13.91 -4.14 13.92
C PHE A 23 13.35 -2.92 13.16
N TYR A 24 13.29 -1.74 13.77
CA TYR A 24 12.81 -0.52 13.11
C TYR A 24 13.57 -0.19 11.81
N PRO A 25 14.92 -0.21 11.76
CA PRO A 25 15.64 0.08 10.51
C PRO A 25 15.35 -0.93 9.40
N HIS A 26 15.15 -2.21 9.77
CA HIS A 26 14.80 -3.26 8.81
C HIS A 26 13.37 -3.06 8.26
N TRP A 27 12.45 -2.66 9.14
CA TRP A 27 11.07 -2.33 8.77
C TRP A 27 11.04 -1.10 7.86
N GLU A 28 11.78 -0.04 8.19
CA GLU A 28 11.84 1.21 7.43
C GLU A 28 12.44 0.99 6.03
N CYS A 29 13.50 0.19 5.92
CA CYS A 29 14.08 -0.19 4.64
C CYS A 29 13.06 -0.95 3.76
N CYS A 30 12.35 -1.92 4.36
CA CYS A 30 11.30 -2.66 3.65
C CYS A 30 10.12 -1.76 3.23
N ASN A 31 9.67 -0.86 4.11
CA ASN A 31 8.63 0.11 3.82
C ASN A 31 9.03 1.02 2.65
N THR A 32 10.24 1.57 2.69
CA THR A 32 10.77 2.45 1.64
C THR A 32 10.85 1.73 0.29
N LEU A 33 11.37 0.49 0.26
CA LEU A 33 11.44 -0.31 -0.96
C LEU A 33 10.05 -0.58 -1.56
N LEU A 34 9.07 -0.90 -0.71
CA LEU A 34 7.69 -1.12 -1.15
C LEU A 34 7.05 0.17 -1.65
N MET A 35 7.29 1.32 -1.00
CA MET A 35 6.82 2.61 -1.48
C MET A 35 7.42 2.95 -2.85
N SER A 36 8.73 2.81 -3.04
CA SER A 36 9.36 3.05 -4.34
C SER A 36 8.80 2.11 -5.41
N TRP A 37 8.59 0.83 -5.09
CA TRP A 37 8.02 -0.12 -6.03
C TRP A 37 6.58 0.24 -6.42
N LEU A 38 5.75 0.65 -5.45
CA LEU A 38 4.39 1.10 -5.69
C LEU A 38 4.37 2.36 -6.55
N LEU A 39 5.10 3.41 -6.15
CA LEU A 39 5.15 4.68 -6.88
C LEU A 39 5.65 4.51 -8.33
N ASN A 40 6.66 3.66 -8.54
CA ASN A 40 7.17 3.35 -9.88
C ASN A 40 6.21 2.48 -10.71
N SER A 41 5.30 1.75 -10.08
CA SER A 41 4.32 0.91 -10.78
C SER A 41 3.04 1.66 -11.13
N LEU A 42 2.83 2.86 -10.58
CA LEU A 42 1.64 3.68 -10.79
C LEU A 42 1.85 4.67 -11.92
N SER A 43 0.75 5.09 -12.55
CA SER A 43 0.82 6.25 -13.46
C SER A 43 1.21 7.51 -12.68
N PRO A 44 1.89 8.48 -13.31
CA PRO A 44 2.36 9.69 -12.61
C PRO A 44 1.26 10.44 -11.87
N SER A 45 0.04 10.50 -12.42
CA SER A 45 -1.11 11.14 -11.78
C SER A 45 -1.54 10.44 -10.49
N ILE A 46 -1.55 9.10 -10.49
CA ILE A 46 -1.89 8.32 -9.31
C ILE A 46 -0.74 8.38 -8.30
N ALA A 47 0.50 8.27 -8.74
CA ALA A 47 1.69 8.38 -7.88
C ALA A 47 1.72 9.72 -7.12
N LEU A 48 1.45 10.85 -7.79
CA LEU A 48 1.35 12.17 -7.15
C LEU A 48 0.26 12.25 -6.08
N SER A 49 -0.84 11.54 -6.27
CA SER A 49 -1.95 11.53 -5.30
C SER A 49 -1.68 10.70 -4.05
N VAL A 50 -0.63 9.87 -4.06
CA VAL A 50 -0.27 8.98 -2.96
C VAL A 50 1.15 9.23 -2.41
N ILE A 51 1.88 10.20 -2.95
CA ILE A 51 3.27 10.51 -2.53
C ILE A 51 3.37 11.05 -1.09
N PHE A 52 2.27 11.59 -0.55
CA PHE A 52 2.21 12.17 0.79
C PHE A 52 1.99 11.13 1.90
N PHE A 53 1.75 9.87 1.57
CA PHE A 53 1.58 8.82 2.57
C PHE A 53 2.93 8.39 3.15
N GLU A 54 2.97 8.14 4.45
CA GLU A 54 4.19 7.77 5.16
C GLU A 54 4.55 6.28 5.02
N THR A 55 3.57 5.44 4.67
CA THR A 55 3.78 3.98 4.61
C THR A 55 3.24 3.37 3.33
N ALA A 56 3.89 2.29 2.89
CA ALA A 56 3.45 1.51 1.74
C ALA A 56 2.04 0.90 1.94
N ILE A 57 1.68 0.60 3.19
CA ILE A 57 0.35 0.07 3.51
C ILE A 57 -0.73 1.13 3.37
N ASP A 58 -0.46 2.40 3.73
CA ASP A 58 -1.43 3.48 3.55
C ASP A 58 -1.65 3.75 2.06
N ILE A 59 -0.58 3.77 1.26
CA ILE A 59 -0.67 3.85 -0.21
C ILE A 59 -1.54 2.72 -0.74
N LEU A 60 -1.25 1.47 -0.36
CA LEU A 60 -2.00 0.32 -0.85
C LEU A 60 -3.45 0.32 -0.39
N THR A 61 -3.74 0.75 0.84
CA THR A 61 -5.10 0.86 1.38
C THR A 61 -5.89 1.92 0.65
N ASN A 62 -5.30 3.09 0.41
CA ASN A 62 -5.94 4.15 -0.35
C ASN A 62 -6.20 3.75 -1.82
N LEU A 63 -5.25 3.07 -2.46
CA LEU A 63 -5.45 2.51 -3.79
C LEU A 63 -6.56 1.45 -3.78
N ARG A 64 -6.58 0.56 -2.78
CA ARG A 64 -7.65 -0.42 -2.62
C ARG A 64 -8.98 0.28 -2.49
N GLU A 65 -9.16 1.25 -1.61
CA GLU A 65 -10.43 1.97 -1.46
C GLU A 65 -10.88 2.67 -2.75
N ARG A 66 -9.95 3.32 -3.47
CA ARG A 66 -10.25 4.01 -4.73
C ARG A 66 -10.64 3.06 -5.85
N PHE A 67 -10.02 1.89 -5.93
CA PHE A 67 -10.25 0.92 -7.01
C PHE A 67 -11.19 -0.23 -6.63
N SER A 68 -11.45 -0.47 -5.34
CA SER A 68 -12.45 -1.42 -4.85
C SER A 68 -13.87 -0.92 -5.09
N GLN A 69 -14.06 0.39 -5.26
CA GLN A 69 -15.32 0.96 -5.75
C GLN A 69 -15.51 0.82 -7.27
N GLY A 70 -14.48 0.38 -8.01
CA GLY A 70 -14.61 0.02 -9.42
C GLY A 70 -15.52 -1.19 -9.67
N ASP A 71 -15.76 -2.02 -8.65
CA ASP A 71 -16.72 -3.14 -8.70
C ASP A 71 -18.15 -2.74 -8.34
N LEU A 72 -18.37 -1.57 -7.72
CA LEU A 72 -19.73 -1.06 -7.45
C LEU A 72 -20.35 -0.39 -8.69
N LEU A 73 -19.53 0.20 -9.56
CA LEU A 73 -20.01 0.82 -10.81
C LEU A 73 -20.48 -0.21 -11.86
N ARG A 74 -20.15 -1.49 -11.69
CA ARG A 74 -20.64 -2.57 -12.57
C ARG A 74 -22.05 -3.05 -12.22
N VAL A 75 -22.56 -2.72 -11.03
CA VAL A 75 -23.90 -3.11 -10.57
C VAL A 75 -24.97 -2.09 -10.97
N GLN A 76 -24.59 -0.84 -11.28
CA GLN A 76 -25.59 0.21 -11.54
C GLN A 76 -25.98 0.36 -13.02
N CYS A 77 -25.28 -0.29 -13.96
CA CYS A 77 -25.69 -0.31 -15.38
C CYS A 77 -26.78 -1.35 -15.72
N MET A 78 -27.44 -1.94 -14.71
CA MET A 78 -28.47 -2.97 -14.91
C MET A 78 -29.75 -2.64 -14.13
N ASN A 79 -30.15 -1.37 -14.10
CA ASN A 79 -31.43 -0.92 -13.56
C ASN A 79 -32.09 0.19 -14.42
N ASP A 80 -31.79 0.23 -15.72
CA ASP A 80 -32.60 0.95 -16.72
C ASP A 80 -33.38 -0.05 -17.58
#